data_AF-A0YTM1-F1
#
_entry.id   AF-A0YTM1-F1
#
_cell.length_a   1.000
_cell.length_b   1.000
_cell.length_c   1.000
_cell.angle_alpha   90.00
_cell.angle_beta   90.00
_cell.angle_gamma   90.00
#
_symmetry.space_group_name_H-M   'P 1'
#
loop_
_entity.id
_entity.type
_entity.pdbx_description
1 polymer ?
#
loop_
_entity_poly.entity_id
_entity_poly.type
_entity_poly.pdbx_seq_one_letter_code
_entity_poly.pdbx_strand_id
1 'polypeptide(L)'
;MSEMPSIHEKLKTVWKNVDNIFLPNDSWWSDDYKCHKIQEKLSNFNPEHEKTSEHIDLVYKVLSRGVNLTQAAIDWEHPVIGSQRNLTGKARGIQWRLVIAYSGFEITTKGLINKLEGQLKPEDFKSLINKSQSNLHTYSPLNPPAYDSSKSLKKWLSKEEESIAKFLGLRSKDIHVIKDWMFESHPIQTWEDAFFLAKAFRNCTTHGFLVPRKVQDWKLKPIFKVLTENLAEILIAALEKIES
;
A
#
# COMPACT_ATOMS: atom_id res chain seq x y z
N MET A 1 2.58 31.03 6.59
CA MET A 1 2.98 29.70 6.08
C MET A 1 1.72 28.86 6.08
N SER A 2 1.20 28.46 4.91
CA SER A 2 0.06 27.54 4.85
C SER A 2 0.52 26.20 5.40
N GLU A 3 -0.17 25.66 6.40
CA GLU A 3 0.05 24.27 6.82
C GLU A 3 -0.16 23.38 5.60
N MET A 4 0.78 22.47 5.34
CA MET A 4 0.60 21.49 4.28
C MET A 4 -0.55 20.57 4.67
N PRO A 5 -1.49 20.26 3.76
CA PRO A 5 -2.61 19.39 4.08
C PRO A 5 -2.10 18.03 4.54
N SER A 6 -2.76 17.47 5.54
CA SER A 6 -2.44 16.15 6.08
C SER A 6 -2.60 15.07 4.99
N ILE A 7 -1.93 13.94 5.13
CA ILE A 7 -2.08 12.82 4.18
C ILE A 7 -3.54 12.35 4.05
N HIS A 8 -4.31 12.45 5.14
CA HIS A 8 -5.75 12.18 5.18
C HIS A 8 -6.53 13.09 4.22
N GLU A 9 -6.29 14.40 4.31
CA GLU A 9 -6.98 15.40 3.48
C GLU A 9 -6.53 15.33 2.03
N LYS A 10 -5.24 15.06 1.78
CA LYS A 10 -4.71 14.88 0.44
C LYS A 10 -5.37 13.70 -0.28
N LEU A 11 -5.41 12.51 0.33
CA LEU A 11 -6.04 11.33 -0.28
C LEU A 11 -7.54 11.54 -0.53
N LYS A 12 -8.24 12.17 0.42
CA LYS A 12 -9.65 12.52 0.24
C LYS A 12 -9.89 13.52 -0.88
N THR A 13 -9.02 14.53 -1.00
CA THR A 13 -9.13 15.58 -2.01
C THR A 13 -8.84 15.04 -3.41
N VAL A 14 -7.72 14.33 -3.57
CA VAL A 14 -7.34 13.74 -4.86
C VAL A 14 -8.39 12.72 -5.32
N TRP A 15 -8.92 11.91 -4.39
CA TRP A 15 -9.98 10.99 -4.73
C TRP A 15 -11.26 11.70 -5.17
N LYS A 16 -11.66 12.77 -4.49
CA LYS A 16 -12.84 13.56 -4.90
C LYS A 16 -12.67 14.13 -6.32
N ASN A 17 -11.47 14.61 -6.66
CA ASN A 17 -11.18 15.12 -8.00
C ASN A 17 -11.23 14.00 -9.05
N VAL A 18 -10.63 12.85 -8.77
CA VAL A 18 -10.71 11.68 -9.65
C VAL A 18 -12.15 11.19 -9.77
N ASP A 19 -12.90 11.07 -8.68
CA ASP A 19 -14.31 10.70 -8.66
C ASP A 19 -15.15 11.65 -9.54
N ASN A 20 -14.82 12.95 -9.56
CA ASN A 20 -15.40 13.94 -10.46
C ASN A 20 -14.93 13.81 -11.93
N ILE A 21 -13.95 12.99 -12.27
CA ILE A 21 -13.67 12.65 -13.69
C ILE A 21 -14.68 11.60 -14.16
N PHE A 22 -15.02 10.69 -13.26
CA PHE A 22 -16.01 9.66 -13.48
C PHE A 22 -17.44 10.27 -13.43
N LEU A 23 -17.80 11.05 -12.41
CA LEU A 23 -19.21 11.24 -12.04
C LEU A 23 -20.03 12.48 -12.46
N PRO A 24 -19.54 13.60 -13.05
CA PRO A 24 -20.37 14.79 -13.10
C PRO A 24 -21.08 14.91 -14.44
N ASN A 25 -22.35 14.54 -14.45
CA ASN A 25 -23.37 14.77 -15.49
C ASN A 25 -23.05 14.21 -16.89
N ASP A 26 -24.08 13.59 -17.49
CA ASP A 26 -23.98 12.62 -18.59
C ASP A 26 -23.09 11.43 -18.20
N SER A 27 -23.73 10.43 -17.60
CA SER A 27 -23.08 9.17 -17.24
C SER A 27 -22.31 8.62 -18.44
N TRP A 28 -21.08 8.13 -18.22
CA TRP A 28 -20.32 7.46 -19.27
C TRP A 28 -21.06 6.26 -19.89
N TRP A 29 -22.12 5.75 -19.24
CA TRP A 29 -23.08 4.77 -19.78
C TRP A 29 -23.69 5.15 -21.14
N SER A 30 -23.76 6.43 -21.49
CA SER A 30 -24.32 6.90 -22.77
C SER A 30 -23.52 8.03 -23.41
N ASP A 31 -22.27 8.22 -22.98
CA ASP A 31 -21.39 9.30 -23.46
C ASP A 31 -20.04 8.72 -23.93
N ASP A 32 -19.96 8.44 -25.23
CA ASP A 32 -18.75 7.93 -25.90
C ASP A 32 -17.57 8.89 -25.77
N TYR A 33 -17.83 10.20 -25.77
CA TYR A 33 -16.79 11.22 -25.67
C TYR A 33 -16.17 11.23 -24.27
N LYS A 34 -17.00 11.11 -23.23
CA LYS A 34 -16.55 10.95 -21.85
C LYS A 34 -15.82 9.63 -21.64
N CYS A 35 -16.32 8.54 -22.20
CA CYS A 35 -15.63 7.25 -22.19
C CYS A 35 -14.21 7.37 -22.77
N HIS A 36 -14.08 8.03 -23.92
CA HIS A 36 -12.78 8.25 -24.55
C HIS A 36 -11.83 9.07 -23.66
N LYS A 37 -12.31 10.17 -23.07
CA LYS A 37 -11.51 11.00 -22.14
C LYS A 37 -11.01 10.24 -20.91
N ILE A 38 -11.87 9.43 -20.31
CA ILE A 38 -11.49 8.61 -19.15
C ILE A 38 -10.42 7.58 -19.58
N GLN A 39 -10.61 6.95 -20.73
CA GLN A 39 -9.66 5.99 -21.28
C GLN A 39 -8.29 6.63 -21.61
N GLU A 40 -8.25 7.85 -22.15
CA GLU A 40 -7.01 8.60 -22.39
C GLU A 40 -6.24 8.81 -21.08
N LYS A 41 -6.94 9.19 -20.01
CA LYS A 41 -6.32 9.37 -18.68
C LYS A 41 -5.80 8.05 -18.10
N LEU A 42 -6.55 6.96 -18.23
CA LEU A 42 -6.14 5.63 -17.79
C LEU A 42 -4.98 5.06 -18.63
N SER A 43 -4.86 5.48 -19.91
CA SER A 43 -3.78 5.03 -20.81
C SER A 43 -2.39 5.45 -20.36
N ASN A 44 -2.29 6.48 -19.52
CA ASN A 44 -1.05 6.84 -18.83
C ASN A 44 -0.49 5.70 -17.96
N PHE A 45 -1.36 4.80 -17.50
CA PHE A 45 -1.01 3.62 -16.73
C PHE A 45 -1.02 2.34 -17.55
N ASN A 46 -2.02 2.14 -18.41
CA ASN A 46 -2.03 1.03 -19.35
C ASN A 46 -2.82 1.40 -20.63
N PRO A 47 -2.21 1.42 -21.83
CA PRO A 47 -2.93 1.75 -23.07
C PRO A 47 -4.02 0.72 -23.45
N GLU A 48 -4.02 -0.46 -22.85
CA GLU A 48 -5.00 -1.53 -23.10
C GLU A 48 -6.35 -1.30 -22.40
N HIS A 49 -6.53 -0.20 -21.68
CA HIS A 49 -7.85 0.15 -21.16
C HIS A 49 -8.85 0.32 -22.31
N GLU A 50 -9.99 -0.37 -22.23
CA GLU A 50 -11.08 -0.20 -23.18
C GLU A 50 -11.84 1.10 -22.93
N LYS A 51 -12.40 1.68 -23.99
CA LYS A 51 -13.26 2.87 -23.94
C LYS A 51 -14.76 2.50 -23.83
N THR A 52 -15.08 1.30 -23.36
CA THR A 52 -16.45 0.84 -23.17
C THR A 52 -16.96 1.27 -21.81
N SER A 53 -18.27 1.55 -21.71
CA SER A 53 -18.88 2.01 -20.47
C SER A 53 -18.79 0.99 -19.34
N GLU A 54 -18.88 -0.30 -19.69
CA GLU A 54 -18.77 -1.45 -18.82
C GLU A 54 -17.36 -1.58 -18.24
N HIS A 55 -16.34 -1.39 -19.08
CA HIS A 55 -14.95 -1.42 -18.62
C HIS A 55 -14.65 -0.27 -17.67
N ILE A 56 -15.10 0.94 -18.01
CA ILE A 56 -14.91 2.13 -17.19
C ILE A 56 -15.62 1.98 -15.84
N ASP A 57 -16.84 1.45 -15.83
CA ASP A 57 -17.58 1.17 -14.59
C ASP A 57 -16.87 0.15 -13.71
N LEU A 58 -16.31 -0.91 -14.30
CA LEU A 58 -15.53 -1.91 -13.57
C LEU A 58 -14.26 -1.30 -12.96
N VAL A 59 -13.51 -0.51 -13.75
CA VAL A 59 -12.33 0.21 -13.26
C VAL A 59 -12.72 1.16 -12.13
N TYR A 60 -13.76 1.97 -12.32
CA TYR A 60 -14.26 2.90 -11.30
C TYR A 60 -14.59 2.19 -9.98
N LYS A 61 -15.35 1.09 -10.03
CA LYS A 61 -15.71 0.30 -8.84
C LYS A 61 -14.47 -0.25 -8.12
N VAL A 62 -13.47 -0.71 -8.88
CA VAL A 62 -12.20 -1.21 -8.33
C VAL A 62 -11.43 -0.06 -7.67
N LEU A 63 -11.29 1.08 -8.33
CA LEU A 63 -10.61 2.27 -7.78
C LEU A 63 -11.32 2.76 -6.51
N SER A 64 -12.62 2.96 -6.56
CA SER A 64 -13.43 3.40 -5.42
C SER A 64 -13.27 2.47 -4.22
N ARG A 65 -13.32 1.15 -4.44
CA ARG A 65 -13.10 0.17 -3.37
C ARG A 65 -11.69 0.24 -2.79
N GLY A 66 -10.66 0.31 -3.65
CA GLY A 66 -9.27 0.34 -3.23
C GLY A 66 -8.91 1.60 -2.46
N VAL A 67 -9.30 2.76 -2.98
CA VAL A 67 -9.05 4.07 -2.37
C VAL A 67 -9.75 4.21 -1.03
N ASN A 68 -11.02 3.83 -0.93
CA ASN A 68 -11.76 3.88 0.33
C ASN A 68 -11.16 2.94 1.39
N LEU A 69 -10.60 1.80 0.99
CA LEU A 69 -9.93 0.88 1.91
C LEU A 69 -8.60 1.47 2.43
N THR A 70 -7.80 2.09 1.56
CA THR A 70 -6.59 2.80 1.97
C THR A 70 -6.92 3.99 2.87
N GLN A 71 -7.95 4.78 2.53
CA GLN A 71 -8.42 5.90 3.35
C GLN A 71 -8.86 5.42 4.73
N ALA A 72 -9.64 4.34 4.81
CA ALA A 72 -10.06 3.77 6.09
C ALA A 72 -8.87 3.31 6.96
N ALA A 73 -7.79 2.81 6.35
CA ALA A 73 -6.57 2.49 7.07
C ALA A 73 -5.89 3.76 7.61
N ILE A 74 -5.79 4.81 6.79
CA ILE A 74 -5.20 6.10 7.18
C ILE A 74 -6.00 6.74 8.32
N ASP A 75 -7.32 6.78 8.22
CA ASP A 75 -8.23 7.33 9.23
C ASP A 75 -8.27 6.52 10.53
N TRP A 76 -7.72 5.30 10.55
CA TRP A 76 -7.58 4.51 11.76
C TRP A 76 -6.36 4.97 12.60
N GLU A 77 -6.46 6.18 13.16
CA GLU A 77 -5.36 6.85 13.88
C GLU A 77 -4.85 6.08 15.10
N HIS A 78 -5.77 5.47 15.84
CA HIS A 78 -5.51 4.69 17.06
C HIS A 78 -5.93 3.24 16.89
N PRO A 79 -5.21 2.45 16.05
CA PRO A 79 -5.68 1.15 15.66
C PRO A 79 -5.51 0.14 16.80
N VAL A 80 -6.60 -0.54 17.14
CA VAL A 80 -6.65 -1.55 18.21
C VAL A 80 -7.59 -2.67 17.78
N ILE A 81 -7.14 -3.91 17.95
CA ILE A 81 -7.99 -5.10 17.82
C ILE A 81 -8.11 -5.78 19.19
N GLY A 82 -9.34 -5.92 19.68
CA GLY A 82 -9.64 -6.38 21.03
C GLY A 82 -9.61 -5.24 22.06
N SER A 83 -9.05 -5.48 23.24
CA SER A 83 -9.05 -4.48 24.33
C SER A 83 -8.03 -3.35 24.12
N GLN A 84 -8.49 -2.09 24.26
CA GLN A 84 -7.65 -0.89 24.21
C GLN A 84 -6.62 -0.79 25.33
N ARG A 85 -6.82 -1.49 26.45
CA ARG A 85 -5.85 -1.52 27.57
C ARG A 85 -4.68 -2.46 27.30
N ASN A 86 -4.77 -3.33 26.30
CA ASN A 86 -3.77 -4.34 26.00
C ASN A 86 -2.77 -3.86 24.92
N LEU A 87 -1.48 -3.82 25.27
CA LEU A 87 -0.40 -3.47 24.32
C LEU A 87 -0.38 -4.38 23.09
N THR A 88 -0.67 -5.68 23.25
CA THR A 88 -0.76 -6.66 22.16
C THR A 88 -1.93 -6.34 21.22
N GLY A 89 -3.06 -5.87 21.76
CA GLY A 89 -4.21 -5.43 20.95
C GLY A 89 -3.89 -4.20 20.10
N LYS A 90 -3.15 -3.23 20.67
CA LYS A 90 -2.64 -2.06 19.94
C LYS A 90 -1.65 -2.46 18.84
N ALA A 91 -0.69 -3.33 19.15
CA ALA A 91 0.28 -3.80 18.16
C ALA A 91 -0.40 -4.55 17.01
N ARG A 92 -1.39 -5.40 17.33
CA ARG A 92 -2.20 -6.10 16.33
C ARG A 92 -2.97 -5.12 15.44
N GLY A 93 -3.59 -4.09 16.03
CA GLY A 93 -4.26 -3.03 15.26
C GLY A 93 -3.32 -2.35 14.28
N ILE A 94 -2.12 -1.97 14.70
CA ILE A 94 -1.11 -1.34 13.83
C ILE A 94 -0.71 -2.26 12.67
N GLN A 95 -0.52 -3.56 12.92
CA GLN A 95 -0.25 -4.53 11.86
C GLN A 95 -1.38 -4.59 10.83
N TRP A 96 -2.62 -4.72 11.30
CA TRP A 96 -3.78 -4.82 10.42
C TRP A 96 -4.07 -3.52 9.68
N ARG A 97 -3.75 -2.36 10.24
CA ARG A 97 -3.81 -1.09 9.51
C ARG A 97 -2.91 -1.10 8.26
N LEU A 98 -1.66 -1.56 8.39
CA LEU A 98 -0.76 -1.74 7.25
C LEU A 98 -1.33 -2.75 6.24
N VAL A 99 -1.90 -3.86 6.72
CA VAL A 99 -2.51 -4.88 5.85
C VAL A 99 -3.67 -4.27 5.04
N ILE A 100 -4.55 -3.49 5.68
CA ILE A 100 -5.69 -2.84 5.05
C ILE A 100 -5.21 -1.83 4.00
N ALA A 101 -4.25 -0.97 4.34
CA ALA A 101 -3.68 -0.01 3.40
C ALA A 101 -3.04 -0.70 2.18
N TYR A 102 -2.27 -1.77 2.40
CA TYR A 102 -1.68 -2.55 1.32
C TYR A 102 -2.76 -3.17 0.41
N SER A 103 -3.82 -3.72 1.00
CA SER A 103 -4.92 -4.29 0.22
C SER A 103 -5.66 -3.24 -0.59
N GLY A 104 -5.90 -2.04 -0.05
CA GLY A 104 -6.50 -0.94 -0.80
C GLY A 104 -5.63 -0.46 -1.95
N PHE A 105 -4.32 -0.32 -1.69
CA PHE A 105 -3.31 -0.01 -2.68
C PHE A 105 -3.23 -1.06 -3.80
N GLU A 106 -3.23 -2.35 -3.47
CA GLU A 106 -3.19 -3.46 -4.43
C GLU A 106 -4.42 -3.47 -5.34
N ILE A 107 -5.63 -3.33 -4.76
CA ILE A 107 -6.88 -3.23 -5.52
C ILE A 107 -6.85 -2.04 -6.48
N THR A 108 -6.41 -0.88 -6.00
CA THR A 108 -6.30 0.32 -6.84
C THR A 108 -5.31 0.10 -7.98
N THR A 109 -4.14 -0.47 -7.68
CA THR A 109 -3.12 -0.80 -8.68
C THR A 109 -3.70 -1.65 -9.79
N LYS A 110 -4.45 -2.71 -9.46
CA LYS A 110 -5.13 -3.57 -10.44
C LYS A 110 -6.03 -2.80 -11.39
N GLY A 111 -6.82 -1.86 -10.84
CA GLY A 111 -7.67 -0.98 -11.62
C GLY A 111 -6.87 -0.09 -12.57
N LEU A 112 -5.80 0.53 -12.10
CA LEU A 112 -4.99 1.46 -12.89
C LEU A 112 -4.17 0.80 -14.00
N ILE A 113 -3.64 -0.41 -13.77
CA ILE A 113 -2.80 -1.09 -14.76
C ILE A 113 -3.56 -2.10 -15.61
N ASN A 114 -4.89 -2.07 -15.56
CA ASN A 114 -5.78 -2.99 -16.28
C ASN A 114 -5.52 -4.49 -16.01
N LYS A 115 -5.20 -4.86 -14.75
CA LYS A 115 -5.01 -6.27 -14.34
C LYS A 115 -6.06 -6.68 -13.30
N LEU A 116 -7.29 -6.81 -13.79
CA LEU A 116 -8.47 -7.03 -12.95
C LEU A 116 -8.52 -8.44 -12.36
N GLU A 117 -7.89 -9.41 -13.01
CA GLU A 117 -7.81 -10.81 -12.59
C GLU A 117 -6.40 -11.22 -12.13
N GLY A 118 -6.34 -12.29 -11.34
CA GLY A 118 -5.07 -12.90 -10.91
C GLY A 118 -4.32 -12.12 -9.83
N GLN A 119 -3.05 -12.51 -9.63
CA GLN A 119 -2.14 -11.86 -8.68
C GLN A 119 -1.21 -10.91 -9.43
N LEU A 120 -0.98 -9.73 -8.83
CA LEU A 120 0.02 -8.80 -9.33
C LEU A 120 1.44 -9.34 -9.10
N LYS A 121 2.31 -9.09 -10.06
CA LYS A 121 3.74 -9.39 -9.97
C LYS A 121 4.49 -8.19 -9.40
N PRO A 122 5.68 -8.36 -8.80
CA PRO A 122 6.50 -7.25 -8.33
C PRO A 122 6.70 -6.12 -9.36
N GLU A 123 6.85 -6.51 -10.63
CA GLU A 123 7.10 -5.61 -11.77
C GLU A 123 5.90 -4.70 -12.07
N ASP A 124 4.69 -5.16 -11.74
CA ASP A 124 3.45 -4.38 -11.90
C ASP A 124 3.45 -3.17 -10.96
N PHE A 125 3.85 -3.38 -9.72
CA PHE A 125 3.97 -2.31 -8.73
C PHE A 125 5.12 -1.36 -9.06
N LYS A 126 6.26 -1.89 -9.52
CA LYS A 126 7.37 -1.05 -10.02
C LYS A 126 6.91 -0.17 -11.17
N SER A 127 6.15 -0.72 -12.13
CA SER A 127 5.61 0.06 -13.24
C SER A 127 4.72 1.20 -12.76
N LEU A 128 3.81 0.93 -11.81
CA LEU A 128 2.94 1.96 -11.22
C LEU A 128 3.76 3.06 -10.52
N ILE A 129 4.71 2.69 -9.67
CA ILE A 129 5.54 3.64 -8.90
C ILE A 129 6.34 4.52 -9.88
N ASN A 130 6.99 3.91 -10.87
CA ASN A 130 7.77 4.65 -11.87
C ASN A 130 6.90 5.62 -12.69
N LYS A 131 5.69 5.20 -13.08
CA LYS A 131 4.74 6.08 -13.78
C LYS A 131 4.25 7.24 -12.91
N SER A 132 4.22 7.07 -11.60
CA SER A 132 3.78 8.08 -10.62
C SER A 132 4.93 8.94 -10.08
N GLN A 133 6.17 8.65 -10.47
CA GLN A 133 7.39 9.23 -9.89
C GLN A 133 7.46 10.76 -10.02
N SER A 134 6.87 11.35 -11.06
CA SER A 134 6.84 12.80 -11.27
C SER A 134 6.06 13.55 -10.20
N ASN A 135 5.10 12.87 -9.54
CA ASN A 135 4.24 13.44 -8.51
C ASN A 135 4.71 13.03 -7.10
N LEU A 136 5.70 12.14 -7.01
CA LEU A 136 6.31 11.74 -5.75
C LEU A 136 7.43 12.70 -5.36
N HIS A 137 7.46 13.06 -4.09
CA HIS A 137 8.58 13.78 -3.52
C HIS A 137 9.81 12.86 -3.35
N THR A 138 10.98 13.45 -3.12
CA THR A 138 12.21 12.68 -2.82
C THR A 138 12.01 11.82 -1.58
N TYR A 139 12.18 10.52 -1.70
CA TYR A 139 11.96 9.60 -0.58
C TYR A 139 12.87 9.92 0.60
N SER A 140 12.27 10.05 1.78
CA SER A 140 13.03 10.20 3.03
C SER A 140 13.49 8.83 3.54
N PRO A 141 14.81 8.58 3.67
CA PRO A 141 15.30 7.25 4.01
C PRO A 141 14.71 6.68 5.30
N LEU A 142 14.28 5.41 5.25
CA LEU A 142 13.70 4.71 6.40
C LEU A 142 14.74 3.79 7.02
N ASN A 143 15.31 4.25 8.13
CA ASN A 143 16.27 3.50 8.91
C ASN A 143 15.60 2.34 9.68
N PRO A 144 16.31 1.23 9.91
CA PRO A 144 15.85 0.17 10.81
C PRO A 144 15.62 0.70 12.23
N PRO A 145 14.71 0.08 13.01
CA PRO A 145 14.50 0.47 14.39
C PRO A 145 15.74 0.18 15.23
N ALA A 146 16.05 1.06 16.19
CA ALA A 146 17.04 0.78 17.23
C ALA A 146 16.47 -0.27 18.21
N TYR A 147 16.61 -1.56 17.87
CA TYR A 147 16.08 -2.67 18.67
C TYR A 147 17.12 -3.21 19.67
N ASP A 148 16.64 -3.54 20.88
CA ASP A 148 17.52 -3.98 21.99
C ASP A 148 17.69 -5.51 22.05
N SER A 149 16.98 -6.29 21.22
CA SER A 149 16.88 -7.76 21.35
C SER A 149 17.34 -8.58 20.14
N SER A 150 18.61 -8.44 19.75
CA SER A 150 19.22 -9.19 18.62
C SER A 150 19.06 -10.72 18.67
N LYS A 151 18.90 -11.30 19.87
CA LYS A 151 18.66 -12.75 20.03
C LYS A 151 17.30 -13.20 19.49
N SER A 152 16.24 -12.40 19.69
CA SER A 152 14.89 -12.77 19.26
C SER A 152 14.74 -12.72 17.73
N LEU A 153 15.36 -11.71 17.10
CA LEU A 153 15.44 -11.57 15.65
C LEU A 153 16.29 -12.69 15.02
N LYS A 154 17.48 -12.97 15.58
CA LYS A 154 18.33 -14.09 15.14
C LYS A 154 17.61 -15.43 15.21
N LYS A 155 16.82 -15.68 16.27
CA LYS A 155 16.00 -16.89 16.37
C LYS A 155 14.92 -16.93 15.28
N TRP A 156 14.23 -15.81 15.05
CA TRP A 156 13.18 -15.72 14.03
C TRP A 156 13.70 -15.94 12.60
N LEU A 157 14.99 -15.72 12.38
CA LEU A 157 15.69 -15.94 11.11
C LEU A 157 16.46 -17.27 11.09
N SER A 158 16.16 -18.19 12.02
CA SER A 158 16.78 -19.52 12.04
C SER A 158 16.16 -20.45 10.99
N LYS A 159 16.89 -21.51 10.61
CA LYS A 159 16.42 -22.55 9.69
C LYS A 159 15.09 -23.20 10.13
N GLU A 160 14.86 -23.30 11.44
CA GLU A 160 13.61 -23.81 12.00
C GLU A 160 12.44 -22.88 11.65
N GLU A 161 12.61 -21.58 11.85
CA GLU A 161 11.59 -20.57 11.53
C GLU A 161 11.42 -20.37 10.01
N GLU A 162 12.46 -20.57 9.20
CA GLU A 162 12.33 -20.65 7.74
C GLU A 162 11.40 -21.80 7.31
N SER A 163 11.48 -22.95 7.99
CA SER A 163 10.61 -24.10 7.73
C SER A 163 9.16 -23.80 8.10
N ILE A 164 8.94 -23.09 9.23
CA ILE A 164 7.62 -22.60 9.63
C ILE A 164 7.09 -21.60 8.60
N ALA A 165 7.91 -20.65 8.14
CA ALA A 165 7.50 -19.66 7.15
C ALA A 165 7.07 -20.33 5.84
N LYS A 166 7.82 -21.35 5.39
CA LYS A 166 7.46 -22.18 4.23
C LYS A 166 6.14 -22.91 4.45
N PHE A 167 5.94 -23.51 5.62
CA PHE A 167 4.66 -24.16 5.98
C PHE A 167 3.49 -23.19 5.94
N LEU A 168 3.68 -21.96 6.41
CA LEU A 168 2.67 -20.89 6.39
C LEU A 168 2.45 -20.31 4.98
N GLY A 169 3.20 -20.74 3.96
CA GLY A 169 3.06 -20.27 2.59
C GLY A 169 3.75 -18.93 2.29
N LEU A 170 4.69 -18.50 3.12
CA LEU A 170 5.47 -17.30 2.87
C LEU A 170 6.54 -17.54 1.79
N ARG A 171 6.74 -16.52 0.95
CA ARG A 171 7.82 -16.53 -0.03
C ARG A 171 9.13 -16.13 0.66
N SER A 172 10.21 -16.86 0.39
CA SER A 172 11.53 -16.57 0.99
C SER A 172 11.95 -15.11 0.80
N LYS A 173 11.64 -14.52 -0.35
CA LYS A 173 11.96 -13.10 -0.65
C LYS A 173 11.38 -12.11 0.37
N ASP A 174 10.17 -12.34 0.88
CA ASP A 174 9.56 -11.43 1.85
C ASP A 174 10.32 -11.45 3.19
N ILE A 175 10.81 -12.63 3.60
CA ILE A 175 11.65 -12.77 4.80
C ILE A 175 13.00 -12.09 4.61
N HIS A 176 13.61 -12.25 3.43
CA HIS A 176 14.91 -11.65 3.12
C HIS A 176 14.83 -10.11 3.16
N VAL A 177 13.80 -9.50 2.59
CA VAL A 177 13.63 -8.02 2.65
C VAL A 177 13.60 -7.50 4.09
N ILE A 178 12.90 -8.19 5.00
CA ILE A 178 12.85 -7.78 6.41
C ILE A 178 14.21 -8.04 7.09
N LYS A 179 14.87 -9.15 6.76
CA LYS A 179 16.20 -9.50 7.28
C LYS A 179 17.24 -8.46 6.86
N ASP A 180 17.33 -8.14 5.58
CA ASP A 180 18.35 -7.24 5.05
C ASP A 180 18.20 -5.84 5.67
N TRP A 181 16.95 -5.38 5.81
CA TRP A 181 16.65 -4.11 6.46
C TRP A 181 16.96 -4.12 7.97
N MET A 182 16.45 -5.11 8.73
CA MET A 182 16.59 -5.12 10.20
C MET A 182 17.95 -5.61 10.69
N PHE A 183 18.56 -6.59 10.03
CA PHE A 183 19.76 -7.27 10.51
C PHE A 183 21.03 -6.66 9.92
N GLU A 184 21.04 -6.46 8.61
CA GLU A 184 22.21 -5.89 7.91
C GLU A 184 22.23 -4.36 7.99
N SER A 185 21.18 -3.78 8.59
CA SER A 185 21.04 -2.35 8.85
C SER A 185 21.09 -1.47 7.60
N HIS A 186 20.68 -2.02 6.45
CA HIS A 186 20.57 -1.28 5.21
C HIS A 186 19.32 -0.39 5.23
N PRO A 187 19.44 0.94 5.21
CA PRO A 187 18.27 1.81 5.17
C PRO A 187 17.54 1.67 3.83
N ILE A 188 16.21 1.78 3.87
CA ILE A 188 15.40 1.90 2.64
C ILE A 188 15.61 3.29 2.07
N GLN A 189 15.97 3.38 0.78
CA GLN A 189 16.31 4.64 0.10
C GLN A 189 15.29 5.05 -0.96
N THR A 190 14.38 4.16 -1.36
CA THR A 190 13.45 4.40 -2.48
C THR A 190 12.01 4.06 -2.13
N TRP A 191 11.07 4.65 -2.86
CA TRP A 191 9.64 4.30 -2.80
C TRP A 191 9.39 2.82 -3.13
N GLU A 192 10.12 2.26 -4.10
CA GLU A 192 10.01 0.85 -4.46
C GLU A 192 10.41 -0.07 -3.29
N ASP A 193 11.56 0.22 -2.66
CA ASP A 193 12.06 -0.57 -1.54
C ASP A 193 11.11 -0.46 -0.32
N ALA A 194 10.55 0.73 -0.09
CA ALA A 194 9.55 0.95 0.96
C ALA A 194 8.28 0.12 0.70
N PHE A 195 7.81 0.08 -0.54
CA PHE A 195 6.68 -0.77 -0.94
C PHE A 195 6.99 -2.25 -0.70
N PHE A 196 8.17 -2.74 -1.10
CA PHE A 196 8.54 -4.15 -0.89
C PHE A 196 8.66 -4.51 0.59
N LEU A 197 9.14 -3.60 1.42
CA LEU A 197 9.14 -3.77 2.87
C LEU A 197 7.72 -3.82 3.45
N ALA A 198 6.83 -2.93 3.01
CA ALA A 198 5.41 -2.94 3.39
C ALA A 198 4.73 -4.27 3.00
N LYS A 199 4.96 -4.74 1.77
CA LYS A 199 4.49 -6.03 1.27
C LYS A 199 4.99 -7.18 2.14
N ALA A 200 6.27 -7.20 2.47
CA ALA A 200 6.87 -8.24 3.28
C ALA A 200 6.23 -8.30 4.68
N PHE A 201 6.02 -7.15 5.32
CA PHE A 201 5.34 -7.08 6.62
C PHE A 201 3.86 -7.46 6.54
N ARG A 202 3.15 -7.07 5.48
CA ARG A 202 1.77 -7.50 5.22
C ARG A 202 1.69 -9.01 5.10
N ASN A 203 2.58 -9.64 4.33
CA ASN A 203 2.60 -11.09 4.16
C ASN A 203 2.92 -11.79 5.47
N CYS A 204 3.98 -11.38 6.18
CA CYS A 204 4.32 -11.98 7.47
C CYS A 204 3.19 -11.83 8.50
N THR A 205 2.44 -10.73 8.47
CA THR A 205 1.28 -10.50 9.35
C THR A 205 0.10 -11.42 8.98
N THR A 206 -0.31 -11.43 7.71
CA THR A 206 -1.49 -12.18 7.23
C THR A 206 -1.32 -13.68 7.35
N HIS A 207 -0.10 -14.19 7.20
CA HIS A 207 0.23 -15.59 7.38
C HIS A 207 0.54 -15.96 8.85
N GLY A 208 0.44 -15.01 9.79
CA GLY A 208 0.64 -15.26 11.23
C GLY A 208 2.09 -15.45 11.67
N PHE A 209 3.07 -15.26 10.78
CA PHE A 209 4.49 -15.42 11.07
C PHE A 209 5.06 -14.27 11.93
N LEU A 210 4.58 -13.05 11.68
CA LEU A 210 4.87 -11.87 12.51
C LEU A 210 3.76 -11.67 13.54
N VAL A 211 4.04 -12.08 14.78
CA VAL A 211 3.10 -11.93 15.90
C VAL A 211 3.17 -10.54 16.53
N PRO A 212 2.08 -10.01 17.14
CA PRO A 212 2.05 -8.66 17.68
C PRO A 212 3.07 -8.39 18.80
N ARG A 213 3.53 -9.44 19.50
CA ARG A 213 4.59 -9.31 20.51
C ARG A 213 5.92 -8.89 19.86
N LYS A 214 6.30 -9.51 18.74
CA LYS A 214 7.51 -9.15 17.98
C LYS A 214 7.49 -7.69 17.50
N VAL A 215 6.31 -7.19 17.08
CA VAL A 215 6.14 -5.77 16.71
C VAL A 215 6.47 -4.82 17.85
N GLN A 216 6.21 -5.21 19.10
CA GLN A 216 6.59 -4.44 20.28
C GLN A 216 8.08 -4.57 20.57
N ASP A 217 8.56 -5.81 20.68
CA ASP A 217 9.93 -6.14 21.05
C ASP A 217 10.95 -5.54 20.07
N TRP A 218 10.56 -5.41 18.80
CA TRP A 218 11.38 -4.84 17.72
C TRP A 218 11.07 -3.37 17.43
N LYS A 219 10.23 -2.73 18.25
CA LYS A 219 9.86 -1.31 18.12
C LYS A 219 9.35 -0.93 16.73
N LEU A 220 8.60 -1.81 16.06
CA LEU A 220 8.13 -1.64 14.68
C LEU A 220 6.93 -0.70 14.52
N LYS A 221 6.34 -0.21 15.63
CA LYS A 221 5.12 0.63 15.57
C LYS A 221 5.28 1.90 14.70
N PRO A 222 6.34 2.72 14.87
CA PRO A 222 6.51 3.91 14.03
C PRO A 222 6.74 3.55 12.56
N ILE A 223 7.48 2.47 12.31
CA ILE A 223 7.78 1.96 10.98
C ILE A 223 6.50 1.56 10.25
N PHE A 224 5.61 0.84 10.92
CA PHE A 224 4.33 0.43 10.32
C PHE A 224 3.45 1.63 9.99
N LYS A 225 3.50 2.70 10.79
CA LYS A 225 2.85 3.96 10.47
C LYS A 225 3.42 4.58 9.19
N VAL A 226 4.74 4.77 9.13
CA VAL A 226 5.42 5.32 7.94
C VAL A 226 5.13 4.49 6.69
N LEU A 227 5.22 3.16 6.77
CA LEU A 227 4.92 2.30 5.61
C LEU A 227 3.45 2.37 5.17
N THR A 228 2.52 2.57 6.11
CA THR A 228 1.09 2.80 5.77
C THR A 228 0.93 4.12 5.03
N GLU A 229 1.58 5.18 5.52
CA GLU A 229 1.57 6.51 4.90
C GLU A 229 2.23 6.47 3.52
N ASN A 230 3.37 5.79 3.37
CA ASN A 230 4.05 5.63 2.09
C ASN A 230 3.15 4.99 1.01
N LEU A 231 2.34 3.99 1.38
CA LEU A 231 1.38 3.38 0.44
C LEU A 231 0.31 4.38 0.00
N ALA A 232 -0.18 5.22 0.92
CA ALA A 232 -1.13 6.27 0.60
C ALA A 232 -0.49 7.38 -0.25
N GLU A 233 0.78 7.71 -0.04
CA GLU A 233 1.49 8.69 -0.87
C GLU A 233 1.70 8.22 -2.31
N ILE A 234 2.10 6.97 -2.50
CA ILE A 234 2.20 6.37 -3.85
C ILE A 234 0.81 6.38 -4.51
N LEU A 235 -0.25 6.07 -3.75
CA LEU A 235 -1.61 6.13 -4.25
C LEU A 235 -2.03 7.55 -4.64
N ILE A 236 -1.75 8.55 -3.81
CA ILE A 236 -2.04 9.96 -4.10
C ILE A 236 -1.34 10.37 -5.40
N ALA A 237 -0.03 10.11 -5.51
CA ALA A 237 0.73 10.45 -6.70
C ALA A 237 0.18 9.79 -7.98
N ALA A 238 -0.31 8.55 -7.88
CA ALA A 238 -0.96 7.85 -8.98
C ALA A 238 -2.31 8.49 -9.35
N LEU A 239 -3.12 8.90 -8.37
CA LEU A 239 -4.39 9.56 -8.60
C LEU A 239 -4.21 10.98 -9.18
N GLU A 240 -3.23 11.75 -8.71
CA GLU A 240 -2.86 13.06 -9.29
C GLU A 240 -2.47 12.97 -10.77
N LYS A 241 -1.87 11.84 -11.18
CA LYS A 241 -1.56 11.58 -12.60
C LYS A 241 -2.82 11.37 -13.44
N ILE A 242 -3.91 10.87 -12.87
CA ILE A 242 -5.21 10.75 -13.55
C ILE A 242 -5.85 12.14 -13.66
N GLU A 243 -5.68 13.00 -12.66
CA GLU A 243 -6.19 14.38 -12.71
C GLU A 243 -5.55 15.21 -13.81
N SER A 244 -4.23 15.03 -13.98
CA SER A 244 -3.41 15.73 -14.98
C SER A 244 -3.83 15.43 -16.42
#